data_AF-W1WK36-F1
#
_entry.id   AF-W1WK36-F1
#
_cell.length_a   1.000
_cell.length_b   1.000
_cell.length_c   1.000
_cell.angle_alpha   90.00
_cell.angle_beta   90.00
_cell.angle_gamma   90.00
#
_symmetry.space_group_name_H-M   'P 1'
#
loop_
_entity.id
_entity.type
_entity.pdbx_description
1 polymer ?
#
loop_
_entity_poly.entity_id
_entity_poly.type
_entity_poly.pdbx_seq_one_letter_code
_entity_poly.pdbx_strand_id
1 'polypeptide(L)'
;CATLAGVGSSIFHPEGAKIMNRLGGGKKGKAMGTFAIGGSSGFAFGPLFAGAIAYTVGPHGLAAFTVVGTIISTILFVLMPRIVAHARTIDQAVATENPTVAAKPLKNYWKYFGILFIIILSQSVNFRVINAFIPIFWTRELGTSPEQGSFALTVFFSIGIFMTYIGGLLGDKYGPIKIIRLSLLVWLPAMFLLTEVPNFSPVIMLPVGYLLLLMIGAAKAISYSPVIVLGQTYLAKSIGFASGITLG
;
A
#
# COMPACT_ATOMS: atom_id res chain seq x y z
N CYS A 1 4.22 23.39 -6.72
CA CYS A 1 3.25 22.27 -6.69
C CYS A 1 3.73 21.07 -5.88
N ALA A 2 4.94 20.54 -6.10
CA ALA A 2 5.43 19.34 -5.40
C ALA A 2 5.41 19.45 -3.86
N THR A 3 5.82 20.58 -3.29
CA THR A 3 5.77 20.81 -1.82
C THR A 3 4.35 20.76 -1.27
N LEU A 4 3.41 21.42 -1.94
CA LEU A 4 1.99 21.41 -1.54
C LEU A 4 1.38 20.02 -1.64
N ALA A 5 1.69 19.28 -2.71
CA ALA A 5 1.27 17.89 -2.87
C ALA A 5 1.87 16.99 -1.77
N GLY A 6 3.15 17.18 -1.43
CA GLY A 6 3.81 16.47 -0.34
C GLY A 6 3.16 16.76 1.01
N VAL A 7 2.95 18.03 1.35
CA VAL A 7 2.29 18.44 2.60
C VAL A 7 0.86 17.89 2.67
N GLY A 8 0.08 18.00 1.60
CA GLY A 8 -1.27 17.45 1.54
C GLY A 8 -1.30 15.94 1.74
N SER A 9 -0.41 15.21 1.08
CA SER A 9 -0.23 13.76 1.24
C SER A 9 0.11 13.37 2.68
N SER A 10 1.07 14.07 3.29
CA SER A 10 1.51 13.85 4.68
C SER A 10 0.44 14.16 5.72
N ILE A 11 -0.56 15.00 5.41
CA ILE A 11 -1.71 15.25 6.30
C ILE A 11 -2.81 14.22 6.05
N PHE A 12 -3.09 13.92 4.78
CA PHE A 12 -4.21 13.07 4.38
C PHE A 12 -4.02 11.60 4.78
N HIS A 13 -2.87 10.99 4.46
CA HIS A 13 -2.68 9.57 4.69
C HIS A 13 -2.72 9.16 6.18
N PRO A 14 -2.06 9.86 7.11
CA PRO A 14 -2.10 9.47 8.53
C PRO A 14 -3.51 9.58 9.12
N GLU A 15 -4.23 10.66 8.84
CA GLU A 15 -5.60 10.85 9.36
C GLU A 15 -6.58 9.89 8.67
N GLY A 16 -6.43 9.65 7.37
CA GLY A 16 -7.19 8.65 6.61
C GLY A 16 -7.03 7.25 7.19
N ALA A 17 -5.81 6.82 7.45
CA ALA A 17 -5.55 5.51 8.03
C ALA A 17 -6.04 5.38 9.47
N LYS A 18 -5.93 6.44 10.26
CA LYS A 18 -6.45 6.50 11.63
C LYS A 18 -7.98 6.40 11.65
N ILE A 19 -8.70 7.10 10.77
CA ILE A 19 -10.16 6.98 10.70
C ILE A 19 -10.58 5.59 10.22
N MET A 20 -9.85 4.99 9.28
CA MET A 20 -10.11 3.62 8.82
C MET A 20 -9.85 2.56 9.89
N ASN A 21 -8.87 2.78 10.78
CA ASN A 21 -8.67 1.92 11.95
C ASN A 21 -9.92 1.88 12.85
N ARG A 22 -10.55 3.05 13.07
CA ARG A 22 -11.76 3.19 13.89
C ARG A 22 -12.98 2.59 13.20
N LEU A 23 -13.18 2.91 11.92
CA LEU A 23 -14.26 2.35 11.10
C LEU A 23 -14.15 0.83 10.94
N GLY A 24 -12.94 0.28 11.00
CA GLY A 24 -12.73 -1.15 10.93
C GLY A 24 -13.21 -1.93 12.15
N GLY A 25 -13.34 -1.30 13.32
CA GLY A 25 -13.71 -1.98 14.57
C GLY A 25 -12.83 -3.21 14.82
N GLY A 26 -13.44 -4.41 14.82
CA GLY A 26 -12.73 -5.70 14.92
C GLY A 26 -12.08 -6.21 13.62
N LYS A 27 -12.33 -5.59 12.47
CA LYS A 27 -11.85 -5.99 11.13
C LYS A 27 -10.97 -4.88 10.50
N LYS A 28 -9.92 -4.51 11.22
CA LYS A 28 -9.05 -3.36 10.88
C LYS A 28 -8.24 -3.59 9.61
N GLY A 29 -7.79 -4.82 9.38
CA GLY A 29 -7.10 -5.24 8.16
C GLY A 29 -7.97 -5.08 6.93
N LYS A 30 -9.23 -5.53 6.96
CA LYS A 30 -10.19 -5.34 5.86
C LYS A 30 -10.42 -3.85 5.56
N ALA A 31 -10.64 -3.05 6.60
CA ALA A 31 -10.85 -1.61 6.47
C ALA A 31 -9.62 -0.93 5.84
N MET A 32 -8.43 -1.22 6.34
CA MET A 32 -7.18 -0.68 5.80
C MET A 32 -6.92 -1.16 4.37
N GLY A 33 -7.18 -2.43 4.07
CA GLY A 33 -7.08 -2.97 2.72
C GLY A 33 -7.99 -2.27 1.73
N THR A 34 -9.21 -1.93 2.15
CA THR A 34 -10.16 -1.17 1.31
C THR A 34 -9.65 0.24 1.02
N PHE A 35 -9.12 0.93 2.04
CA PHE A 35 -8.49 2.24 1.86
C PHE A 35 -7.29 2.18 0.90
N ALA A 36 -6.47 1.14 1.05
CA ALA A 36 -5.26 0.97 0.27
C ALA A 36 -5.51 0.55 -1.19
N ILE A 37 -6.64 -0.08 -1.53
CA ILE A 37 -7.06 -0.30 -2.94
C ILE A 37 -7.04 1.04 -3.70
N GLY A 38 -7.54 2.11 -3.10
CA GLY A 38 -7.55 3.43 -3.74
C GLY A 38 -6.14 3.94 -4.06
N GLY A 39 -5.23 3.83 -3.08
CA GLY A 39 -3.82 4.19 -3.26
C GLY A 39 -3.11 3.35 -4.34
N SER A 40 -3.27 2.03 -4.29
CA SER A 40 -2.69 1.10 -5.29
C SER A 40 -3.25 1.34 -6.69
N SER A 41 -4.55 1.65 -6.80
CA SER A 41 -5.19 2.00 -8.07
C SER A 41 -4.62 3.30 -8.63
N GLY A 42 -4.35 4.29 -7.78
CA GLY A 42 -3.68 5.53 -8.17
C GLY A 42 -2.27 5.29 -8.74
N PHE A 43 -1.49 4.39 -8.14
CA PHE A 43 -0.17 4.01 -8.68
C PHE A 43 -0.27 3.24 -10.01
N ALA A 44 -1.26 2.36 -10.16
CA ALA A 44 -1.43 1.57 -11.37
C ALA A 44 -1.94 2.40 -12.56
N PHE A 45 -2.96 3.23 -12.34
CA PHE A 45 -3.64 3.95 -13.42
C PHE A 45 -3.19 5.41 -13.56
N GLY A 46 -2.66 6.02 -12.51
CA GLY A 46 -2.24 7.43 -12.51
C GLY A 46 -1.23 7.77 -13.61
N PRO A 47 -0.11 7.04 -13.74
CA PRO A 47 0.84 7.26 -14.83
C PRO A 47 0.25 7.06 -16.22
N LEU A 48 -0.68 6.10 -16.37
CA LEU A 48 -1.35 5.82 -17.64
C LEU A 48 -2.22 6.99 -18.08
N PHE A 49 -3.08 7.51 -17.18
CA PHE A 49 -3.90 8.68 -17.47
C PHE A 49 -3.06 9.95 -17.66
N ALA A 50 -2.06 10.17 -16.80
CA ALA A 50 -1.17 11.33 -16.88
C ALA A 50 -0.39 11.33 -18.20
N GLY A 51 0.18 10.18 -18.59
CA GLY A 51 0.87 10.01 -19.87
C GLY A 51 -0.06 10.26 -21.06
N ALA A 52 -1.22 9.59 -21.09
CA ALA A 52 -2.19 9.75 -22.19
C ALA A 52 -2.62 11.21 -22.37
N ILE A 53 -2.94 11.92 -21.28
CA ILE A 53 -3.32 13.34 -21.33
C ILE A 53 -2.14 14.20 -21.77
N ALA A 54 -0.94 13.99 -21.20
CA ALA A 54 0.24 14.79 -21.53
C ALA A 54 0.66 14.63 -23.00
N TYR A 55 0.53 13.43 -23.59
CA TYR A 55 0.88 13.19 -24.99
C TYR A 55 -0.18 13.68 -25.97
N THR A 56 -1.46 13.68 -25.61
CA THR A 56 -2.55 14.06 -26.52
C THR A 56 -2.93 15.54 -26.43
N VAL A 57 -2.99 16.10 -25.21
CA VAL A 57 -3.42 17.48 -24.94
C VAL A 57 -2.23 18.38 -24.58
N GLY A 58 -1.08 17.79 -24.26
CA GLY A 58 0.07 18.50 -23.72
C GLY A 58 0.07 18.57 -22.19
N PRO A 59 1.16 19.02 -21.56
CA PRO A 59 1.31 19.07 -20.10
C PRO A 59 0.24 19.91 -19.38
N HIS A 60 -0.31 20.93 -20.04
CA HIS A 60 -1.39 21.76 -19.47
C HIS A 60 -2.68 20.96 -19.21
N GLY A 61 -2.92 19.89 -19.97
CA GLY A 61 -4.07 18.99 -19.75
C GLY A 61 -4.05 18.31 -18.37
N LEU A 62 -2.87 18.23 -17.72
CA LEU A 62 -2.74 17.67 -16.37
C LEU A 62 -3.47 18.49 -15.29
N ALA A 63 -3.88 19.73 -15.61
CA ALA A 63 -4.77 20.53 -14.74
C ALA A 63 -6.10 19.81 -14.43
N ALA A 64 -6.52 18.85 -15.28
CA ALA A 64 -7.67 18.00 -15.02
C ALA A 64 -7.55 17.20 -13.69
N PHE A 65 -6.33 16.78 -13.31
CA PHE A 65 -6.11 16.12 -12.02
C PHE A 65 -6.37 17.04 -10.83
N THR A 66 -6.13 18.35 -10.98
CA THR A 66 -6.47 19.33 -9.95
C THR A 66 -7.98 19.41 -9.78
N VAL A 67 -8.74 19.48 -10.89
CA VAL A 67 -10.21 19.51 -10.85
C VAL A 67 -10.77 18.25 -10.16
N VAL A 68 -10.31 17.06 -10.58
CA VAL A 68 -10.74 15.79 -9.97
C VAL A 68 -10.36 15.74 -8.49
N GLY A 69 -9.13 16.15 -8.14
CA GLY A 69 -8.66 16.21 -6.76
C GLY A 69 -9.52 17.13 -5.90
N THR A 70 -9.84 18.33 -6.39
CA THR A 70 -10.72 19.27 -5.68
C THR A 70 -12.11 18.68 -5.46
N ILE A 71 -12.71 18.05 -6.46
CA ILE A 71 -14.02 17.39 -6.32
C ILE A 71 -13.99 16.34 -5.21
N ILE A 72 -13.01 15.42 -5.24
CA ILE A 72 -12.88 14.37 -4.24
C ILE A 72 -12.63 14.98 -2.85
N SER A 73 -11.76 15.98 -2.73
CA SER A 73 -11.50 16.67 -1.47
C SER A 73 -12.75 17.37 -0.92
N THR A 74 -13.54 18.03 -1.75
CA THR A 74 -14.80 18.67 -1.33
C THR A 74 -15.81 17.63 -0.85
N ILE A 75 -15.98 16.53 -1.59
CA ILE A 75 -16.87 15.43 -1.18
C ILE A 75 -16.45 14.88 0.19
N LEU A 76 -15.15 14.58 0.36
CA LEU A 76 -14.63 14.08 1.63
C LEU A 76 -14.81 15.08 2.76
N PHE A 77 -14.59 16.38 2.51
CA PHE A 77 -14.79 17.44 3.50
C PHE A 77 -16.24 17.51 3.98
N VAL A 78 -17.21 17.46 3.05
CA VAL A 78 -18.65 17.50 3.38
C VAL A 78 -19.09 16.23 4.12
N LEU A 79 -18.54 15.06 3.77
CA LEU A 79 -18.89 13.79 4.39
C LEU A 79 -18.16 13.54 5.72
N MET A 80 -17.05 14.24 5.99
CA MET A 80 -16.19 13.98 7.16
C MET A 80 -16.94 14.00 8.50
N PRO A 81 -17.85 14.94 8.80
CA PRO A 81 -18.60 14.93 10.05
C PRO A 81 -19.42 13.64 10.24
N ARG A 82 -20.03 13.14 9.16
CA ARG A 82 -20.80 11.88 9.17
C ARG A 82 -19.89 10.67 9.36
N ILE A 83 -18.75 10.65 8.67
CA ILE A 83 -17.75 9.57 8.79
C ILE A 83 -17.21 9.50 10.23
N VAL A 84 -16.87 10.64 10.83
CA VAL A 84 -16.37 10.72 12.21
C VAL A 84 -17.45 10.30 13.21
N ALA A 85 -18.70 10.73 13.02
CA ALA A 85 -19.82 10.31 13.86
C ALA A 85 -20.03 8.79 13.79
N HIS A 86 -20.01 8.21 12.58
CA HIS A 86 -20.13 6.77 12.41
C HIS A 86 -18.97 6.00 13.05
N ALA A 87 -17.73 6.47 12.90
CA ALA A 87 -16.59 5.89 13.59
C ALA A 87 -16.76 5.89 15.12
N ARG A 88 -17.32 6.96 15.70
CA ARG A 88 -17.64 7.00 17.15
C ARG A 88 -18.69 5.96 17.54
N THR A 89 -19.72 5.74 16.72
CA THR A 89 -20.73 4.70 16.99
C THR A 89 -20.13 3.30 16.98
N ILE A 90 -19.19 3.02 16.06
CA ILE A 90 -18.47 1.75 16.01
C ILE A 90 -17.55 1.59 17.25
N ASP A 91 -16.82 2.64 17.61
CA ASP A 91 -15.97 2.63 18.81
C ASP A 91 -16.79 2.31 20.08
N GLN A 92 -17.99 2.89 20.20
CA GLN A 92 -18.93 2.61 21.29
C GLN A 92 -19.42 1.16 21.28
N ALA A 93 -19.86 0.66 20.13
CA ALA A 93 -20.33 -0.72 19.99
C ALA A 93 -19.24 -1.74 20.38
N VAL A 94 -18.00 -1.52 19.91
CA VAL A 94 -16.84 -2.36 20.27
C VAL A 94 -16.55 -2.30 21.78
N ALA A 95 -16.68 -1.12 22.39
CA ALA A 95 -16.49 -0.97 23.83
C ALA A 95 -17.59 -1.68 24.65
N THR A 96 -18.83 -1.70 24.16
CA THR A 96 -19.93 -2.45 24.77
C THR A 96 -19.74 -3.96 24.67
N GLU A 97 -19.28 -4.46 23.52
CA GLU A 97 -19.03 -5.90 23.32
C GLU A 97 -17.80 -6.40 24.12
N ASN A 98 -16.76 -5.55 24.27
CA ASN A 98 -15.49 -5.92 24.92
C ASN A 98 -15.07 -4.89 25.99
N PRO A 99 -15.82 -4.76 27.09
CA PRO A 99 -15.60 -3.71 28.09
C PRO A 99 -14.25 -3.81 28.79
N THR A 100 -13.73 -5.02 29.00
CA THR A 100 -12.43 -5.27 29.64
C THR A 100 -11.23 -4.84 28.77
N VAL A 101 -11.39 -4.85 27.44
CA VAL A 101 -10.36 -4.37 26.50
C VAL A 101 -10.45 -2.85 26.36
N ALA A 102 -11.66 -2.29 26.30
CA ALA A 102 -11.89 -0.86 26.22
C ALA A 102 -11.44 -0.09 27.48
N ALA A 103 -11.52 -0.72 28.66
CA ALA A 103 -11.06 -0.12 29.91
C ALA A 103 -9.53 -0.06 30.07
N LYS A 104 -8.75 -0.78 29.24
CA LYS A 104 -7.29 -0.75 29.34
C LYS A 104 -6.73 0.54 28.73
N PRO A 105 -5.80 1.23 29.42
CA PRO A 105 -5.18 2.42 28.87
C PRO A 105 -4.37 2.06 27.63
N LEU A 106 -4.48 2.89 26.58
CA LEU A 106 -3.66 2.76 25.38
C LEU A 106 -2.18 2.92 25.75
N LYS A 107 -1.35 2.00 25.26
CA LYS A 107 0.10 1.98 25.49
C LYS A 107 0.85 1.99 24.16
N ASN A 108 2.06 2.54 24.21
CA ASN A 108 3.00 2.48 23.10
C ASN A 108 4.06 1.41 23.40
N TYR A 109 4.29 0.56 22.42
CA TYR A 109 5.25 -0.53 22.44
C TYR A 109 6.40 -0.22 21.48
N TRP A 110 7.19 0.81 21.82
CA TRP A 110 8.27 1.35 20.98
C TRP A 110 9.28 0.29 20.51
N LYS A 111 9.61 -0.69 21.35
CA LYS A 111 10.52 -1.78 20.97
C LYS A 111 9.99 -2.58 19.77
N TYR A 112 8.73 -3.00 19.81
CA TYR A 112 8.13 -3.77 18.71
C TYR A 112 7.88 -2.89 17.48
N PHE A 113 7.51 -1.63 17.69
CA PHE A 113 7.42 -0.67 16.60
C PHE A 113 8.77 -0.44 15.93
N GLY A 114 9.88 -0.39 16.67
CA GLY A 114 11.23 -0.27 16.10
C GLY A 114 11.59 -1.44 15.18
N ILE A 115 11.24 -2.67 15.55
CA ILE A 115 11.41 -3.85 14.69
C ILE A 115 10.57 -3.71 13.41
N LEU A 116 9.30 -3.31 13.56
CA LEU A 116 8.42 -3.08 12.42
C LEU A 116 8.91 -1.93 11.52
N PHE A 117 9.49 -0.89 12.11
CA PHE A 117 10.06 0.24 11.39
C PHE A 117 11.19 -0.17 10.46
N ILE A 118 12.06 -1.10 10.87
CA ILE A 118 13.08 -1.66 9.98
C ILE A 118 12.46 -2.38 8.79
N ILE A 119 11.36 -3.12 9.00
CA ILE A 119 10.62 -3.77 7.92
C ILE A 119 10.01 -2.73 6.97
N ILE A 120 9.39 -1.67 7.51
CA ILE A 120 8.82 -0.57 6.71
C ILE A 120 9.91 0.11 5.89
N LEU A 121 11.02 0.48 6.51
CA LEU A 121 12.16 1.12 5.84
C LEU A 121 12.68 0.25 4.70
N SER A 122 12.88 -1.05 4.96
CA SER A 122 13.29 -2.01 3.94
C SER A 122 12.28 -2.08 2.79
N GLN A 123 10.98 -2.15 3.07
CA GLN A 123 9.95 -2.16 2.03
C GLN A 123 9.91 -0.87 1.21
N SER A 124 10.12 0.28 1.83
CA SER A 124 10.16 1.58 1.16
C SER A 124 11.34 1.71 0.20
N VAL A 125 12.54 1.27 0.64
CA VAL A 125 13.73 1.21 -0.24
C VAL A 125 13.48 0.26 -1.40
N ASN A 126 12.98 -0.95 -1.12
CA ASN A 126 12.67 -1.95 -2.16
C ASN A 126 11.62 -1.46 -3.15
N PHE A 127 10.61 -0.72 -2.71
CA PHE A 127 9.63 -0.11 -3.63
C PHE A 127 10.28 0.85 -4.62
N ARG A 128 11.23 1.69 -4.16
CA ARG A 128 11.97 2.60 -5.05
C ARG A 128 12.87 1.84 -6.02
N VAL A 129 13.57 0.82 -5.53
CA VAL A 129 14.42 -0.04 -6.35
C VAL A 129 13.61 -0.75 -7.43
N ILE A 130 12.51 -1.43 -7.07
CA ILE A 130 11.65 -2.14 -8.04
C ILE A 130 11.14 -1.18 -9.13
N ASN A 131 10.66 0.01 -8.75
CA ASN A 131 10.10 0.97 -9.68
C ASN A 131 11.15 1.49 -10.69
N ALA A 132 12.40 1.67 -10.24
CA ALA A 132 13.50 2.10 -11.10
C ALA A 132 14.10 0.96 -11.94
N PHE A 133 14.28 -0.23 -11.35
CA PHE A 133 15.09 -1.30 -11.93
C PHE A 133 14.29 -2.34 -12.72
N ILE A 134 13.00 -2.58 -12.46
CA ILE A 134 12.23 -3.57 -13.24
C ILE A 134 12.21 -3.24 -14.74
N PRO A 135 11.90 -2.01 -15.19
CA PRO A 135 11.95 -1.68 -16.61
C PRO A 135 13.36 -1.83 -17.21
N ILE A 136 14.39 -1.47 -16.45
CA ILE A 136 15.79 -1.61 -16.86
C ILE A 136 16.18 -3.09 -16.97
N PHE A 137 15.76 -3.92 -16.02
CA PHE A 137 16.02 -5.36 -16.02
C PHE A 137 15.37 -6.04 -17.22
N TRP A 138 14.09 -5.72 -17.50
CA TRP A 138 13.39 -6.24 -18.68
C TRP A 138 14.07 -5.83 -19.99
N THR A 139 14.57 -4.60 -20.09
CA THR A 139 15.16 -4.09 -21.33
C THR A 139 16.61 -4.54 -21.53
N ARG A 140 17.45 -4.39 -20.50
CA ARG A 140 18.89 -4.66 -20.59
C ARG A 140 19.26 -6.12 -20.36
N GLU A 141 18.64 -6.77 -19.38
CA GLU A 141 19.01 -8.16 -19.03
C GLU A 141 18.20 -9.18 -19.82
N LEU A 142 16.91 -8.90 -20.08
CA LEU A 142 16.05 -9.80 -20.86
C LEU A 142 15.96 -9.43 -22.35
N GLY A 143 16.61 -8.34 -22.77
CA GLY A 143 16.67 -7.90 -24.17
C GLY A 143 15.32 -7.49 -24.77
N THR A 144 14.34 -7.11 -23.95
CA THR A 144 13.00 -6.72 -24.42
C THR A 144 12.88 -5.24 -24.75
N SER A 145 11.76 -4.84 -25.37
CA SER A 145 11.49 -3.44 -25.70
C SER A 145 11.13 -2.59 -24.46
N PRO A 146 11.30 -1.25 -24.51
CA PRO A 146 10.88 -0.36 -23.42
C PRO A 146 9.41 -0.49 -23.03
N GLU A 147 8.54 -0.81 -23.98
CA GLU A 147 7.10 -1.04 -23.75
C GLU A 147 6.89 -2.29 -22.88
N GLN A 148 7.66 -3.36 -23.11
CA GLN A 148 7.61 -4.57 -22.27
C GLN A 148 8.09 -4.30 -20.84
N GLY A 149 9.14 -3.51 -20.66
CA GLY A 149 9.59 -3.10 -19.33
C GLY A 149 8.54 -2.28 -18.57
N SER A 150 7.85 -1.38 -19.27
CA SER A 150 6.73 -0.60 -18.70
C SER A 150 5.53 -1.50 -18.37
N PHE A 151 5.19 -2.43 -19.26
CA PHE A 151 4.12 -3.40 -19.05
C PHE A 151 4.39 -4.31 -17.85
N ALA A 152 5.62 -4.78 -17.67
CA ALA A 152 6.04 -5.54 -16.49
C ALA A 152 5.76 -4.78 -15.20
N LEU A 153 6.10 -3.49 -15.14
CA LEU A 153 5.82 -2.65 -13.98
C LEU A 153 4.30 -2.48 -13.74
N THR A 154 3.50 -2.36 -14.80
CA THR A 154 2.03 -2.35 -14.70
C THR A 154 1.49 -3.67 -14.12
N VAL A 155 1.99 -4.82 -14.59
CA VAL A 155 1.62 -6.14 -14.06
C VAL A 155 1.95 -6.23 -12.57
N PHE A 156 3.15 -5.79 -12.18
CA PHE A 156 3.59 -5.76 -10.78
C PHE A 156 2.66 -4.94 -9.87
N PHE A 157 2.22 -3.76 -10.31
CA PHE A 157 1.29 -2.94 -9.51
C PHE A 157 -0.15 -3.46 -9.53
N SER A 158 -0.58 -4.04 -10.65
CA SER A 158 -1.95 -4.52 -10.82
C SER A 158 -2.29 -5.65 -9.86
N ILE A 159 -1.40 -6.63 -9.68
CA ILE A 159 -1.59 -7.69 -8.68
C ILE A 159 -1.68 -7.12 -7.26
N GLY A 160 -1.00 -5.99 -7.01
CA GLY A 160 -0.97 -5.32 -5.72
C GLY A 160 -2.35 -4.82 -5.26
N ILE A 161 -3.19 -4.34 -6.19
CA ILE A 161 -4.53 -3.85 -5.88
C ILE A 161 -5.35 -4.92 -5.13
N PHE A 162 -5.37 -6.15 -5.65
CA PHE A 162 -6.12 -7.26 -5.07
C PHE A 162 -5.44 -7.80 -3.81
N MET A 163 -4.12 -7.97 -3.86
CA MET A 163 -3.37 -8.60 -2.78
C MET A 163 -3.31 -7.75 -1.51
N THR A 164 -3.37 -6.43 -1.61
CA THR A 164 -3.46 -5.55 -0.44
C THR A 164 -4.77 -5.73 0.34
N TYR A 165 -5.89 -5.94 -0.37
CA TYR A 165 -7.17 -6.23 0.26
C TYR A 165 -7.20 -7.63 0.87
N ILE A 166 -6.75 -8.63 0.10
CA ILE A 166 -6.63 -10.03 0.58
C ILE A 166 -5.72 -10.09 1.82
N GLY A 167 -4.59 -9.38 1.80
CA GLY A 167 -3.69 -9.26 2.93
C GLY A 167 -4.34 -8.69 4.18
N GLY A 168 -5.24 -7.72 4.02
CA GLY A 168 -6.08 -7.20 5.10
C GLY A 168 -7.00 -8.27 5.69
N LEU A 169 -7.73 -9.00 4.84
CA LEU A 169 -8.62 -10.10 5.27
C LEU A 169 -7.86 -11.21 5.99
N LEU A 170 -6.72 -11.62 5.44
CA LEU A 170 -5.87 -12.65 6.02
C LEU A 170 -5.21 -12.18 7.31
N GLY A 171 -4.85 -10.89 7.40
CA GLY A 171 -4.30 -10.27 8.59
C GLY A 171 -5.29 -10.27 9.76
N ASP A 172 -6.56 -9.97 9.49
CA ASP A 172 -7.63 -10.06 10.48
C ASP A 172 -7.90 -11.51 10.92
N LYS A 173 -7.87 -12.47 9.98
CA LYS A 173 -8.20 -13.88 10.25
C LYS A 173 -7.07 -14.66 10.92
N TYR A 174 -5.83 -14.51 10.45
CA TYR A 174 -4.68 -15.33 10.87
C TYR A 174 -3.68 -14.57 11.74
N GLY A 175 -3.81 -13.25 11.82
CA GLY A 175 -2.93 -12.35 12.55
C GLY A 175 -1.90 -11.66 11.63
N PRO A 176 -1.64 -10.35 11.81
CA PRO A 176 -0.82 -9.57 10.90
C PRO A 176 0.64 -10.05 10.82
N ILE A 177 1.21 -10.50 11.92
CA ILE A 177 2.60 -10.99 11.97
C ILE A 177 2.80 -12.22 11.07
N LYS A 178 1.84 -13.15 11.04
CA LYS A 178 1.94 -14.36 10.19
C LYS A 178 1.94 -14.00 8.71
N ILE A 179 1.10 -13.03 8.32
CA ILE A 179 1.02 -12.57 6.94
C ILE A 179 2.27 -11.80 6.53
N ILE A 180 2.83 -10.97 7.41
CA ILE A 180 4.11 -10.29 7.17
C ILE A 180 5.24 -11.30 6.99
N ARG A 181 5.30 -12.35 7.81
CA ARG A 181 6.31 -13.42 7.66
C ARG A 181 6.16 -14.19 6.35
N LEU A 182 4.93 -14.56 5.99
CA LEU A 182 4.63 -15.22 4.71
C LEU A 182 5.07 -14.35 3.52
N SER A 183 4.75 -13.05 3.58
CA SER A 183 5.20 -12.07 2.59
C SER A 183 6.71 -12.07 2.43
N LEU A 184 7.48 -11.99 3.52
CA LEU A 184 8.94 -12.02 3.47
C LEU A 184 9.49 -13.36 2.96
N LEU A 185 8.87 -14.48 3.38
CA LEU A 185 9.25 -15.84 2.98
C LEU A 185 9.08 -16.07 1.47
N VAL A 186 8.06 -15.48 0.85
CA VAL A 186 7.84 -15.59 -0.60
C VAL A 186 8.66 -14.56 -1.37
N TRP A 187 8.74 -13.32 -0.85
CA TRP A 187 9.36 -12.21 -1.55
C TRP A 187 10.87 -12.39 -1.72
N LEU A 188 11.58 -12.84 -0.67
CA LEU A 188 13.05 -12.99 -0.72
C LEU A 188 13.51 -14.04 -1.75
N PRO A 189 13.00 -15.29 -1.75
CA PRO A 189 13.38 -16.27 -2.77
C PRO A 189 12.95 -15.84 -4.17
N ALA A 190 11.78 -15.20 -4.33
CA ALA A 190 11.32 -14.77 -5.65
C ALA A 190 12.20 -13.65 -6.24
N MET A 191 12.68 -12.72 -5.40
CA MET A 191 13.68 -11.72 -5.80
C MET A 191 15.01 -12.35 -6.22
N PHE A 192 15.50 -13.34 -5.47
CA PHE A 192 16.72 -14.06 -5.83
C PHE A 192 16.54 -14.85 -7.13
N LEU A 193 15.44 -15.58 -7.28
CA LEU A 193 15.16 -16.32 -8.52
C LEU A 193 14.98 -15.39 -9.73
N LEU A 194 14.53 -14.15 -9.52
CA LEU A 194 14.42 -13.17 -10.60
C LEU A 194 15.79 -12.83 -11.20
N THR A 195 16.87 -12.79 -10.40
CA THR A 195 18.22 -12.51 -10.91
C THR A 195 18.78 -13.65 -11.77
N GLU A 196 18.25 -14.86 -11.61
CA GLU A 196 18.63 -16.03 -12.42
C GLU A 196 17.88 -16.11 -13.75
N VAL A 197 16.84 -15.27 -13.96
CA VAL A 197 16.01 -15.33 -15.17
C VAL A 197 16.80 -15.17 -16.48
N PRO A 198 17.80 -14.28 -16.59
CA PRO A 198 18.59 -14.14 -17.82
C PRO A 198 19.37 -15.41 -18.20
N ASN A 199 19.58 -16.33 -17.25
CA ASN A 199 20.28 -17.61 -17.48
C ASN A 199 19.35 -18.70 -18.06
N PHE A 200 18.03 -18.50 -18.04
CA PHE A 200 17.09 -19.46 -18.62
C PHE A 200 17.07 -19.41 -20.15
N SER A 201 16.55 -20.48 -20.76
CA SER A 201 16.37 -20.48 -22.21
C SER A 201 15.38 -19.39 -22.66
N PRO A 202 15.58 -18.77 -23.83
CA PRO A 202 14.70 -17.70 -24.32
C PRO A 202 13.21 -18.06 -24.39
N VAL A 203 12.91 -19.36 -24.51
CA VAL A 203 11.53 -19.89 -24.57
C VAL A 203 10.79 -19.70 -23.24
N ILE A 204 11.46 -19.91 -22.10
CA ILE A 204 10.81 -19.88 -20.77
C ILE A 204 11.16 -18.62 -19.97
N MET A 205 12.20 -17.89 -20.37
CA MET A 205 12.71 -16.70 -19.69
C MET A 205 11.61 -15.69 -19.35
N LEU A 206 10.82 -15.26 -20.34
CA LEU A 206 9.76 -14.27 -20.14
C LEU A 206 8.59 -14.80 -19.29
N PRO A 207 8.00 -15.99 -19.57
CA PRO A 207 6.97 -16.55 -18.71
C PRO A 207 7.39 -16.67 -17.24
N VAL A 208 8.62 -17.15 -16.98
CA VAL A 208 9.16 -17.28 -15.61
C VAL A 208 9.39 -15.91 -14.98
N GLY A 209 9.93 -14.95 -15.75
CA GLY A 209 10.11 -13.56 -15.30
C GLY A 209 8.80 -12.92 -14.84
N TYR A 210 7.73 -13.03 -15.65
CA TYR A 210 6.41 -12.51 -15.28
C TYR A 210 5.77 -13.25 -14.10
N LEU A 211 5.93 -14.57 -14.00
CA LEU A 211 5.45 -15.36 -12.86
C LEU A 211 6.11 -14.91 -11.56
N LEU A 212 7.44 -14.79 -11.56
CA LEU A 212 8.19 -14.29 -10.41
C LEU A 212 7.76 -12.86 -10.07
N LEU A 213 7.60 -12.00 -11.07
CA LEU A 213 7.16 -10.62 -10.87
C LEU A 213 5.78 -10.54 -10.19
N LEU A 214 4.84 -11.40 -10.60
CA LEU A 214 3.54 -11.54 -9.95
C LEU A 214 3.67 -12.02 -8.50
N MET A 215 4.53 -13.01 -8.24
CA MET A 215 4.79 -13.48 -6.88
C MET A 215 5.38 -12.39 -5.99
N ILE A 216 6.36 -11.63 -6.50
CA ILE A 216 7.00 -10.53 -5.79
C ILE A 216 5.96 -9.43 -5.51
N GLY A 217 5.19 -9.02 -6.52
CA GLY A 217 4.15 -8.01 -6.38
C GLY A 217 3.08 -8.42 -5.36
N ALA A 218 2.61 -9.67 -5.45
CA ALA A 218 1.66 -10.24 -4.51
C ALA A 218 2.21 -10.30 -3.09
N ALA A 219 3.43 -10.84 -2.92
CA ALA A 219 4.07 -10.96 -1.63
C ALA A 219 4.34 -9.59 -1.00
N LYS A 220 4.72 -8.57 -1.77
CA LYS A 220 4.85 -7.21 -1.27
C LYS A 220 3.48 -6.66 -0.83
N ALA A 221 2.48 -6.77 -1.68
CA ALA A 221 1.19 -6.14 -1.45
C ALA A 221 0.39 -6.78 -0.31
N ILE A 222 0.51 -8.09 -0.11
CA ILE A 222 -0.22 -8.84 0.93
C ILE A 222 0.15 -8.41 2.35
N SER A 223 1.35 -7.87 2.58
CA SER A 223 1.76 -7.39 3.90
C SER A 223 1.44 -5.91 4.15
N TYR A 224 1.03 -5.14 3.13
CA TYR A 224 0.80 -3.70 3.24
C TYR A 224 -0.20 -3.33 4.35
N SER A 225 -1.43 -3.84 4.26
CA SER A 225 -2.47 -3.58 5.27
C SER A 225 -2.10 -4.15 6.66
N PRO A 226 -1.59 -5.39 6.78
CA PRO A 226 -1.07 -5.92 8.04
C PRO A 226 -0.01 -5.06 8.73
N VAL A 227 0.95 -4.50 7.97
CA VAL A 227 2.02 -3.65 8.53
C VAL A 227 1.43 -2.38 9.14
N ILE A 228 0.53 -1.70 8.43
CA ILE A 228 -0.10 -0.47 8.93
C ILE A 228 -0.91 -0.77 10.21
N VAL A 229 -1.76 -1.80 10.18
CA VAL A 229 -2.58 -2.19 11.33
C VAL A 229 -1.71 -2.57 12.52
N LEU A 230 -0.61 -3.29 12.29
CA LEU A 230 0.33 -3.68 13.35
C LEU A 230 1.05 -2.45 13.92
N GLY A 231 1.47 -1.50 13.09
CA GLY A 231 2.08 -0.25 13.53
C GLY A 231 1.13 0.57 14.41
N GLN A 232 -0.12 0.73 13.98
CA GLN A 232 -1.18 1.37 14.75
C GLN A 232 -1.47 0.65 16.06
N THR A 233 -1.36 -0.69 16.08
CA THR A 233 -1.55 -1.51 17.28
C THR A 233 -0.38 -1.35 18.26
N TYR A 234 0.86 -1.32 17.77
CA TYR A 234 2.04 -1.12 18.61
C TYR A 234 2.11 0.28 19.20
N LEU A 235 1.68 1.31 18.47
CA LEU A 235 1.66 2.69 18.97
C LEU A 235 0.23 3.21 19.12
N ALA A 236 -0.62 2.46 19.82
CA ALA A 236 -2.04 2.78 19.92
C ALA A 236 -2.33 4.14 20.58
N LYS A 237 -1.49 4.58 21.54
CA LYS A 237 -1.59 5.93 22.14
C LYS A 237 -1.15 7.04 21.16
N SER A 238 -0.30 6.72 20.21
CA SER A 238 0.27 7.64 19.21
C SER A 238 -0.09 7.22 17.79
N ILE A 239 -1.34 6.81 17.56
CA ILE A 239 -1.78 6.19 16.30
C ILE A 239 -1.55 7.06 15.05
N GLY A 240 -1.65 8.39 15.18
CA GLY A 240 -1.38 9.32 14.08
C GLY A 240 0.08 9.26 13.63
N PHE A 241 1.01 9.25 14.58
CA PHE A 241 2.44 9.08 14.31
C PHE A 241 2.72 7.70 13.66
N ALA A 242 2.13 6.64 14.20
CA ALA A 242 2.26 5.29 13.66
C ALA A 242 1.76 5.19 12.21
N SER A 243 0.64 5.85 11.92
CA SER A 243 0.03 5.89 10.58
C SER A 243 0.91 6.68 9.62
N GLY A 244 1.48 7.80 10.08
CA GLY A 244 2.41 8.59 9.26
C GLY A 244 3.68 7.86 8.89
N ILE A 245 4.30 7.13 9.83
CA ILE A 245 5.51 6.34 9.52
C ILE A 245 5.21 5.14 8.62
N THR A 246 4.02 4.53 8.73
CA THR A 246 3.68 3.32 7.94
C THR A 246 3.19 3.63 6.52
N LEU A 247 2.69 4.84 6.26
CA LEU A 247 2.15 5.25 4.96
C LEU A 247 2.93 6.36 4.25
N GLY A 248 3.68 7.16 5.00
CA GLY A 248 4.44 8.31 4.50
C GLY A 248 5.72 7.94 3.77
#